data_AF-A0A350V0C3-F1
#
_entry.id   AF-A0A350V0C3-F1
#
_cell.length_a   1.000
_cell.length_b   1.000
_cell.length_c   1.000
_cell.angle_alpha   90.00
_cell.angle_beta   90.00
_cell.angle_gamma   90.00
#
_symmetry.space_group_name_H-M   'P 1'
#
loop_
_entity.id
_entity.type
_entity.pdbx_description
1 polymer ?
#
loop_
_entity_poly.entity_id
_entity_poly.type
_entity_poly.pdbx_seq_one_letter_code
_entity_poly.pdbx_strand_id
1 'polypeptide(L)'
;MTLSHPITNKNKQMKFSSGNLYHIYNRGNNKQEIFFETRNYEFFRNKIRIHVSSNTDLIAYCLMPNHFHMLVRIQQENEENRLNKEIGTMLRSFTRAINLQEERTGSLFQQRTQAKNVSNCAIVCFNYIHQNPLKAGIAESIEGWEYSSFNEYLGKSRDQICNLELGRNIIEFKTIEEFYKLSYQNIDPEKRKKIFQ
;
A
#
# COMPACT_ATOMS: atom_id res chain seq x y z
N MET A 1 24.29 -30.55 -29.66
CA MET A 1 24.41 -29.21 -29.05
C MET A 1 23.10 -28.90 -28.34
N THR A 2 23.04 -29.17 -27.03
CA THR A 2 21.89 -28.88 -26.19
C THR A 2 21.90 -27.40 -25.84
N LEU A 3 20.97 -26.64 -26.41
CA LEU A 3 20.72 -25.24 -26.04
C LEU A 3 20.05 -25.22 -24.66
N SER A 4 20.85 -25.01 -23.63
CA SER A 4 20.38 -24.66 -22.29
C SER A 4 19.67 -23.30 -22.35
N HIS A 5 18.34 -23.32 -22.40
CA HIS A 5 17.54 -22.14 -22.12
C HIS A 5 17.88 -21.65 -20.70
N PRO A 6 18.24 -20.36 -20.50
CA PRO A 6 18.42 -19.84 -19.17
C PRO A 6 17.05 -19.87 -18.48
N ILE A 7 16.92 -20.75 -17.49
CA ILE A 7 15.80 -20.75 -16.55
C ILE A 7 15.90 -19.42 -15.80
N THR A 8 15.16 -18.40 -16.26
CA THR A 8 14.97 -17.17 -15.50
C THR A 8 14.40 -17.55 -14.15
N ASN A 9 15.20 -17.35 -13.11
CA ASN A 9 14.92 -17.74 -11.74
C ASN A 9 13.59 -17.10 -11.28
N LYS A 10 12.52 -17.89 -11.23
CA LYS A 10 11.13 -17.40 -11.07
C LYS A 10 10.78 -16.95 -9.64
N ASN A 11 11.68 -17.01 -8.65
CA ASN A 11 11.36 -16.71 -7.25
C ASN A 11 12.30 -15.68 -6.59
N LYS A 12 12.43 -14.47 -7.15
CA LYS A 12 13.14 -13.39 -6.46
C LYS A 12 12.23 -12.73 -5.42
N GLN A 13 12.40 -13.09 -4.16
CA GLN A 13 11.73 -12.48 -3.01
C GLN A 13 12.08 -10.98 -2.92
N MET A 14 11.14 -10.15 -2.42
CA MET A 14 11.37 -8.71 -2.28
C MET A 14 12.46 -8.47 -1.24
N LYS A 15 13.51 -7.73 -1.63
CA LYS A 15 14.61 -7.36 -0.73
C LYS A 15 14.34 -5.96 -0.18
N PHE A 16 14.31 -5.88 1.15
CA PHE A 16 14.07 -4.65 1.90
C PHE A 16 15.35 -4.26 2.63
N SER A 17 15.68 -2.97 2.59
CA SER A 17 16.84 -2.41 3.29
C SER A 17 16.35 -1.52 4.43
N SER A 18 17.02 -1.60 5.59
CA SER A 18 16.72 -0.76 6.75
C SER A 18 16.78 0.73 6.40
N GLY A 19 15.92 1.53 7.01
CA GLY A 19 15.81 2.98 6.81
C GLY A 19 15.13 3.41 5.50
N ASN A 20 15.02 2.53 4.52
CA ASN A 20 14.45 2.85 3.21
C ASN A 20 12.92 2.82 3.19
N LEU A 21 12.35 3.56 2.25
CA LEU A 21 10.93 3.66 1.98
C LEU A 21 10.53 2.80 0.79
N TYR A 22 9.43 2.06 0.94
CA TYR A 22 8.90 1.18 -0.10
C TYR A 22 7.41 1.42 -0.34
N HIS A 23 7.05 1.50 -1.61
CA HIS A 23 5.67 1.39 -2.07
C HIS A 23 5.32 -0.07 -2.24
N ILE A 24 4.44 -0.58 -1.39
CA ILE A 24 3.95 -1.96 -1.41
C ILE A 24 2.52 -1.97 -1.92
N TYR A 25 2.22 -2.82 -2.90
CA TYR A 25 0.87 -2.91 -3.46
C TYR A 25 0.57 -4.29 -4.04
N ASN A 26 -0.72 -4.61 -4.07
CA ASN A 26 -1.25 -5.76 -4.79
C ASN A 26 -2.71 -5.46 -5.19
N ARG A 27 -3.22 -6.21 -6.15
CA ARG A 27 -4.58 -6.07 -6.68
C ARG A 27 -5.29 -7.40 -6.77
N GLY A 28 -6.60 -7.36 -6.93
CA GLY A 28 -7.42 -8.52 -7.21
C GLY A 28 -6.94 -9.25 -8.46
N ASN A 29 -6.98 -10.58 -8.41
CA ASN A 29 -6.77 -11.40 -9.60
C ASN A 29 -7.77 -10.99 -10.69
N ASN A 30 -7.34 -10.91 -11.94
CA ASN A 30 -8.16 -10.36 -13.03
C ASN A 30 -8.71 -8.93 -12.80
N LYS A 31 -8.09 -8.15 -11.90
CA LYS A 31 -8.56 -6.80 -11.48
C LYS A 31 -9.94 -6.82 -10.80
N GLN A 32 -10.39 -7.97 -10.33
CA GLN A 32 -11.64 -8.12 -9.60
C GLN A 32 -11.63 -7.35 -8.27
N GLU A 33 -12.81 -7.05 -7.75
CA GLU A 33 -12.96 -6.47 -6.43
C GLU A 33 -12.43 -7.40 -5.34
N ILE A 34 -11.88 -6.80 -4.29
CA ILE A 34 -11.34 -7.48 -3.11
C ILE A 34 -12.03 -7.01 -1.82
N PHE A 35 -12.69 -5.84 -1.85
CA PHE A 35 -13.53 -5.32 -0.79
C PHE A 35 -14.96 -5.20 -1.32
N PHE A 36 -15.87 -5.99 -0.75
CA PHE A 36 -17.27 -6.08 -1.19
C PHE A 36 -18.19 -5.27 -0.27
N GLU A 37 -17.79 -5.11 0.98
CA GLU A 37 -18.54 -4.40 2.01
C GLU A 37 -17.60 -3.58 2.91
N THR A 38 -18.14 -2.57 3.60
CA THR A 38 -17.39 -1.72 4.55
C THR A 38 -16.58 -2.53 5.58
N ARG A 39 -17.15 -3.62 6.12
CA ARG A 39 -16.44 -4.48 7.11
C ARG A 39 -15.15 -5.10 6.55
N ASN A 40 -15.04 -5.26 5.23
CA ASN A 40 -13.83 -5.80 4.60
C ASN A 40 -12.68 -4.82 4.71
N TYR A 41 -12.94 -3.51 4.52
CA TYR A 41 -11.95 -2.47 4.71
C TYR A 41 -11.44 -2.44 6.15
N GLU A 42 -12.34 -2.48 7.13
CA GLU A 42 -11.97 -2.52 8.56
C GLU A 42 -11.13 -3.75 8.90
N PHE A 43 -11.55 -4.92 8.41
CA PHE A 43 -10.81 -6.15 8.63
C PHE A 43 -9.41 -6.08 8.04
N PHE A 44 -9.24 -5.51 6.84
CA PHE A 44 -7.94 -5.35 6.21
C PHE A 44 -7.07 -4.32 6.94
N ARG A 45 -7.63 -3.19 7.40
CA ARG A 45 -6.94 -2.22 8.26
C ARG A 45 -6.38 -2.88 9.52
N ASN A 46 -7.18 -3.71 10.18
CA ASN A 46 -6.71 -4.47 11.34
C ASN A 46 -5.58 -5.45 10.98
N LYS A 47 -5.63 -6.10 9.81
CA LYS A 47 -4.53 -6.96 9.36
C LYS A 47 -3.24 -6.17 9.07
N ILE A 48 -3.34 -4.96 8.53
CA ILE A 48 -2.18 -4.06 8.36
C ILE A 48 -1.55 -3.73 9.73
N ARG A 49 -2.36 -3.43 10.75
CA ARG A 49 -1.85 -3.19 12.12
C ARG A 49 -1.03 -4.37 12.63
N ILE A 50 -1.60 -5.57 12.54
CA ILE A 50 -1.00 -6.79 13.10
C ILE A 50 0.29 -7.17 12.34
N HIS A 51 0.23 -7.19 11.00
CA HIS A 51 1.27 -7.82 10.19
C HIS A 51 2.30 -6.84 9.63
N VAL A 52 1.92 -5.59 9.37
CA VAL A 52 2.80 -4.61 8.71
C VAL A 52 3.41 -3.65 9.72
N SER A 53 2.59 -3.12 10.64
CA SER A 53 3.00 -2.03 11.54
C SER A 53 3.95 -2.48 12.66
N SER A 54 4.10 -3.79 12.89
CA SER A 54 4.98 -4.32 13.95
C SER A 54 6.47 -4.27 13.61
N ASN A 55 6.84 -4.15 12.33
CA ASN A 55 8.24 -4.15 11.86
C ASN A 55 8.55 -3.01 10.89
N THR A 56 7.56 -2.18 10.60
CA THR A 56 7.66 -1.07 9.67
C THR A 56 6.88 0.11 10.21
N ASP A 57 7.33 1.31 9.89
CA ASP A 57 6.50 2.49 10.04
C ASP A 57 5.60 2.59 8.82
N LEU A 58 4.30 2.40 9.01
CA LEU A 58 3.33 2.69 7.96
C LEU A 58 3.20 4.21 7.82
N ILE A 59 3.56 4.76 6.67
CA ILE A 59 3.52 6.20 6.40
C ILE A 59 2.21 6.60 5.71
N ALA A 60 1.75 5.81 4.75
CA ALA A 60 0.48 6.05 4.08
C ALA A 60 -0.15 4.75 3.59
N TYR A 61 -1.47 4.74 3.45
CA TYR A 61 -2.18 3.70 2.72
C TYR A 61 -3.41 4.23 1.98
N CYS A 62 -3.84 3.48 0.98
CA CYS A 62 -5.13 3.63 0.33
C CYS A 62 -5.67 2.26 -0.07
N LEU A 63 -6.89 1.94 0.35
CA LEU A 63 -7.61 0.72 0.00
C LEU A 63 -8.63 1.07 -1.07
N MET A 64 -8.43 0.54 -2.27
CA MET A 64 -9.30 0.71 -3.43
C MET A 64 -10.15 -0.55 -3.61
N PRO A 65 -11.35 -0.50 -4.21
CA PRO A 65 -12.23 -1.66 -4.34
C PRO A 65 -11.54 -2.93 -4.86
N ASN A 66 -10.61 -2.81 -5.80
CA ASN A 66 -9.87 -3.94 -6.39
C ASN A 66 -8.37 -3.98 -6.08
N HIS A 67 -7.82 -3.10 -5.25
CA HIS A 67 -6.38 -3.11 -4.92
C HIS A 67 -6.05 -2.32 -3.65
N PHE A 68 -4.82 -2.43 -3.17
CA PHE A 68 -4.34 -1.58 -2.07
C PHE A 68 -2.95 -1.03 -2.37
N HIS A 69 -2.64 0.09 -1.74
CA HIS A 69 -1.32 0.68 -1.73
C HIS A 69 -0.90 1.01 -0.29
N MET A 70 0.38 0.81 0.02
CA MET A 70 1.02 1.20 1.27
C MET A 70 2.37 1.84 0.99
N LEU A 71 2.70 2.89 1.73
CA LEU A 71 4.06 3.44 1.83
C LEU A 71 4.58 3.07 3.22
N VAL A 72 5.66 2.31 3.27
CA VAL A 72 6.25 1.85 4.54
C VAL A 72 7.72 2.24 4.62
N ARG A 73 8.19 2.62 5.82
CA ARG A 73 9.61 2.71 6.14
C ARG A 73 10.04 1.45 6.87
N ILE A 74 11.15 0.86 6.44
CA ILE A 74 11.71 -0.34 7.07
C ILE A 74 12.52 0.09 8.30
N GLN A 75 12.14 -0.37 9.50
CA GLN A 75 12.76 0.08 10.75
C GLN A 75 14.15 -0.54 10.98
N GLN A 76 14.29 -1.84 10.72
CA GLN A 76 15.53 -2.61 10.91
C GLN A 76 15.79 -3.51 9.71
N GLU A 77 16.97 -4.11 9.62
CA GLU A 77 17.22 -5.09 8.56
C GLU A 77 16.12 -6.16 8.57
N ASN A 78 15.59 -6.48 7.39
CA ASN A 78 14.51 -7.44 7.27
C ASN A 78 15.08 -8.86 7.38
N GLU A 79 15.46 -9.22 8.62
CA GLU A 79 15.96 -10.55 8.98
C GLU A 79 15.04 -11.62 8.38
N GLU A 80 15.65 -12.58 7.69
CA GLU A 80 14.99 -13.76 7.11
C GLU A 80 13.72 -13.47 6.28
N ASN A 81 13.63 -12.29 5.66
CA ASN A 81 12.46 -11.87 4.88
C ASN A 81 11.15 -11.83 5.69
N ARG A 82 11.20 -11.53 6.99
CA ARG A 82 10.02 -11.49 7.88
C ARG A 82 8.86 -10.66 7.32
N LEU A 83 9.09 -9.46 6.80
CA LEU A 83 8.03 -8.63 6.22
C LEU A 83 7.31 -9.31 5.04
N ASN A 84 8.02 -10.07 4.21
CA ASN A 84 7.39 -10.82 3.12
C ASN A 84 6.46 -11.91 3.68
N LYS A 85 6.89 -12.60 4.74
CA LYS A 85 6.10 -13.64 5.41
C LYS A 85 4.82 -13.04 6.01
N GLU A 86 4.95 -11.91 6.71
CA GLU A 86 3.83 -11.21 7.35
C GLU A 86 2.81 -10.67 6.33
N ILE A 87 3.25 -10.01 5.25
CA ILE A 87 2.37 -9.60 4.16
C ILE A 87 1.66 -10.82 3.56
N GLY A 88 2.38 -11.91 3.34
CA GLY A 88 1.78 -13.16 2.87
C GLY A 88 0.70 -13.69 3.82
N THR A 89 0.94 -13.66 5.13
CA THR A 89 -0.03 -14.07 6.15
C THR A 89 -1.26 -13.18 6.16
N MET A 90 -1.07 -11.86 6.12
CA MET A 90 -2.15 -10.88 5.97
C MET A 90 -3.04 -11.19 4.77
N LEU A 91 -2.45 -11.33 3.57
CA LEU A 91 -3.22 -11.53 2.34
C LEU A 91 -3.93 -12.89 2.30
N ARG A 92 -3.29 -13.95 2.81
CA ARG A 92 -3.94 -15.28 2.93
C ARG A 92 -5.09 -15.26 3.91
N SER A 93 -4.90 -14.64 5.08
CA SER A 93 -5.96 -14.52 6.09
C SER A 93 -7.15 -13.72 5.56
N PHE A 94 -6.89 -12.64 4.81
CA PHE A 94 -7.94 -11.85 4.18
C PHE A 94 -8.66 -12.63 3.08
N THR A 95 -7.90 -13.28 2.19
CA THR A 95 -8.44 -14.14 1.12
C THR A 95 -9.37 -15.21 1.69
N ARG A 96 -8.98 -15.89 2.78
CA ARG A 96 -9.83 -16.91 3.41
C ARG A 96 -11.15 -16.34 3.91
N ALA A 97 -11.14 -15.16 4.53
CA ALA A 97 -12.35 -14.53 5.04
C ALA A 97 -13.29 -14.11 3.91
N ILE A 98 -12.75 -13.49 2.87
CA ILE A 98 -13.52 -13.09 1.68
C ILE A 98 -14.05 -14.31 0.92
N ASN A 99 -13.26 -15.37 0.79
CA ASN A 99 -13.71 -16.60 0.16
C ASN A 99 -14.90 -17.24 0.89
N LEU A 100 -14.87 -17.22 2.23
CA LEU A 100 -15.99 -17.68 3.04
C LEU A 100 -17.22 -16.76 2.92
N GLN A 101 -17.02 -15.44 3.01
CA GLN A 101 -18.11 -14.45 2.91
C GLN A 101 -18.86 -14.54 1.58
N GLU A 102 -18.12 -14.79 0.50
CA GLU A 102 -18.59 -14.62 -0.88
C GLU A 102 -18.75 -15.96 -1.61
N GLU A 103 -18.75 -17.06 -0.86
CA GLU A 103 -18.92 -18.44 -1.35
C GLU A 103 -18.01 -18.79 -2.54
N ARG A 104 -16.78 -18.26 -2.52
CA ARG A 104 -15.80 -18.44 -3.60
C ARG A 104 -14.59 -19.25 -3.16
N THR A 105 -13.81 -19.70 -4.13
CA THR A 105 -12.55 -20.41 -3.91
C THR A 105 -11.42 -19.82 -4.76
N GLY A 106 -10.18 -20.24 -4.49
CA GLY A 106 -9.01 -19.79 -5.25
C GLY A 106 -8.38 -18.48 -4.74
N SER A 107 -7.53 -17.89 -5.58
CA SER A 107 -6.74 -16.70 -5.23
C SER A 107 -7.55 -15.43 -5.40
N LEU A 108 -7.65 -14.63 -4.33
CA LEU A 108 -8.26 -13.30 -4.39
C LEU A 108 -7.33 -12.28 -5.04
N PHE A 109 -6.05 -12.28 -4.65
CA PHE A 109 -5.02 -11.35 -5.13
C PHE A 109 -4.20 -11.93 -6.28
N GLN A 110 -3.47 -11.06 -6.98
CA GLN A 110 -2.41 -11.52 -7.88
C GLN A 110 -1.29 -12.21 -7.09
N GLN A 111 -0.68 -13.21 -7.71
CA GLN A 111 0.31 -14.08 -7.07
C GLN A 111 1.50 -13.33 -6.47
N ARG A 112 1.87 -12.17 -7.02
CA ARG A 112 3.02 -11.37 -6.58
C ARG A 112 2.58 -10.01 -6.04
N THR A 113 2.78 -9.82 -4.75
CA THR A 113 2.86 -8.47 -4.17
C THR A 113 4.07 -7.76 -4.73
N GLN A 114 3.90 -6.50 -5.12
CA GLN A 114 4.95 -5.66 -5.63
C GLN A 114 5.49 -4.77 -4.52
N ALA A 115 6.80 -4.51 -4.54
CA ALA A 115 7.44 -3.50 -3.73
C ALA A 115 8.44 -2.71 -4.58
N LYS A 116 8.33 -1.38 -4.58
CA LYS A 116 9.28 -0.48 -5.25
C LYS A 116 9.93 0.41 -4.19
N ASN A 117 11.26 0.52 -4.20
CA ASN A 117 11.96 1.48 -3.35
C ASN A 117 11.67 2.89 -3.86
N VAL A 118 11.19 3.76 -2.99
CA VAL A 118 10.78 5.13 -3.29
C VAL A 118 11.44 6.15 -2.36
N SER A 119 12.57 5.78 -1.73
CA SER A 119 13.30 6.68 -0.81
C SER A 119 13.63 8.04 -1.44
N ASN A 120 13.90 8.08 -2.75
CA ASN A 120 14.22 9.31 -3.49
C ASN A 120 13.01 10.09 -4.01
N CYS A 121 11.79 9.58 -3.82
CA CYS A 121 10.55 10.17 -4.34
C CYS A 121 9.36 9.93 -3.41
N ALA A 122 9.61 9.92 -2.10
CA ALA A 122 8.62 9.59 -1.07
C ALA A 122 7.36 10.47 -1.17
N ILE A 123 7.52 11.78 -1.33
CA ILE A 123 6.42 12.74 -1.54
C ILE A 123 5.55 12.38 -2.76
N VAL A 124 6.19 11.98 -3.87
CA VAL A 124 5.48 11.59 -5.09
C VAL A 124 4.65 10.33 -4.85
N CYS A 125 5.22 9.35 -4.12
CA CYS A 125 4.50 8.14 -3.74
C CYS A 125 3.36 8.41 -2.75
N PHE A 126 3.59 9.25 -1.76
CA PHE A 126 2.60 9.64 -0.77
C PHE A 126 1.37 10.27 -1.46
N ASN A 127 1.60 11.28 -2.29
CA ASN A 127 0.55 11.94 -3.07
C ASN A 127 -0.12 10.96 -4.03
N TYR A 128 0.64 10.09 -4.69
CA TYR A 128 0.06 9.08 -5.59
C TYR A 128 -0.95 8.21 -4.85
N ILE A 129 -0.57 7.69 -3.68
CA ILE A 129 -1.42 6.82 -2.86
C ILE A 129 -2.74 7.53 -2.53
N HIS A 130 -2.70 8.75 -2.02
CA HIS A 130 -3.90 9.48 -1.63
C HIS A 130 -4.73 10.00 -2.81
N GLN A 131 -4.10 10.32 -3.95
CA GLN A 131 -4.82 10.76 -5.15
C GLN A 131 -5.52 9.63 -5.91
N ASN A 132 -5.25 8.34 -5.60
CA ASN A 132 -5.81 7.22 -6.37
C ASN A 132 -7.35 7.21 -6.44
N PRO A 133 -8.10 7.38 -5.33
CA PRO A 133 -9.56 7.42 -5.36
C PRO A 133 -10.09 8.52 -6.28
N LEU A 134 -9.54 9.73 -6.16
CA LEU A 134 -9.89 10.88 -6.98
C LEU A 134 -9.61 10.62 -8.46
N LYS A 135 -8.41 10.09 -8.79
CA LYS A 135 -8.03 9.78 -10.18
C LYS A 135 -8.83 8.62 -10.78
N ALA A 136 -9.38 7.73 -9.96
CA ALA A 136 -10.24 6.64 -10.37
C ALA A 136 -11.72 7.07 -10.49
N GLY A 137 -12.07 8.29 -10.07
CA GLY A 137 -13.45 8.79 -10.10
C GLY A 137 -14.37 8.15 -9.06
N ILE A 138 -13.82 7.55 -7.99
CA ILE A 138 -14.61 6.94 -6.90
C ILE A 138 -14.74 7.86 -5.68
N ALA A 139 -14.14 9.05 -5.74
CA ALA A 139 -14.26 10.10 -4.75
C ALA A 139 -14.16 11.48 -5.42
N GLU A 140 -14.89 12.46 -4.92
CA GLU A 140 -14.88 13.84 -5.44
C GLU A 140 -13.69 14.66 -4.92
N SER A 141 -13.08 14.21 -3.83
CA SER A 141 -11.92 14.82 -3.18
C SER A 141 -11.03 13.75 -2.56
N ILE A 142 -9.79 14.09 -2.21
CA ILE A 142 -8.85 13.16 -1.57
C ILE A 142 -9.37 12.72 -0.19
N GLU A 143 -9.86 13.65 0.62
CA GLU A 143 -10.46 13.39 1.93
C GLU A 143 -11.81 12.66 1.88
N GLY A 144 -12.51 12.73 0.74
CA GLY A 144 -13.80 12.06 0.54
C GLY A 144 -13.69 10.53 0.54
N TRP A 145 -12.49 9.97 0.41
CA TRP A 145 -12.27 8.53 0.48
C TRP A 145 -11.80 8.09 1.87
N GLU A 146 -12.73 7.55 2.66
CA GLU A 146 -12.52 7.17 4.07
C GLU A 146 -11.55 5.99 4.26
N TYR A 147 -11.35 5.17 3.22
CA TYR A 147 -10.46 4.00 3.26
C TYR A 147 -9.03 4.32 2.83
N SER A 148 -8.57 5.54 3.12
CA SER A 148 -7.19 5.98 3.00
C SER A 148 -6.69 6.63 4.29
N SER A 149 -5.37 6.70 4.45
CA SER A 149 -4.77 7.37 5.60
C SER A 149 -4.82 8.90 5.52
N PHE A 150 -5.40 9.50 4.48
CA PHE A 150 -5.42 10.96 4.33
C PHE A 150 -6.15 11.63 5.50
N ASN A 151 -7.28 11.05 5.92
CA ASN A 151 -8.06 11.55 7.04
C ASN A 151 -7.36 11.36 8.41
N GLU A 152 -6.35 10.48 8.50
CA GLU A 152 -5.49 10.40 9.69
C GLU A 152 -4.63 11.65 9.82
N TYR A 153 -4.05 12.14 8.71
CA TYR A 153 -3.25 13.37 8.70
C TYR A 153 -4.07 14.63 8.96
N LEU A 154 -5.36 14.63 8.61
CA LEU A 154 -6.31 15.70 8.94
C LEU A 154 -6.81 15.66 10.39
N GLY A 155 -6.48 14.63 11.16
CA GLY A 155 -7.04 14.42 12.51
C GLY A 155 -8.55 14.11 12.51
N LYS A 156 -9.11 13.70 11.36
CA LYS A 156 -10.54 13.36 11.21
C LYS A 156 -10.82 11.87 11.36
N SER A 157 -9.78 11.02 11.30
CA SER A 157 -9.94 9.58 11.51
C SER A 157 -10.05 9.24 12.99
N ARG A 158 -11.02 8.39 13.34
CA ARG A 158 -11.13 7.78 14.68
C ARG A 158 -10.06 6.73 14.94
N ASP A 159 -9.45 6.24 13.88
CA ASP A 159 -8.56 5.09 13.94
C ASP A 159 -7.26 5.41 13.19
N GLN A 160 -6.14 5.38 13.91
CA GLN A 160 -4.83 5.80 13.42
C GLN A 160 -3.92 4.58 13.33
N ILE A 161 -3.41 4.31 12.12
CA ILE A 161 -2.45 3.22 11.83
C ILE A 161 -1.10 3.79 11.48
N CYS A 162 -1.10 4.94 10.80
CA CYS A 162 0.11 5.51 10.28
C CYS A 162 0.95 6.15 11.40
N ASN A 163 2.27 6.06 11.26
CA ASN A 163 3.21 6.86 12.04
C ASN A 163 3.18 8.30 11.49
N LEU A 164 2.20 9.09 11.94
CA LEU A 164 1.93 10.43 11.41
C LEU A 164 3.06 11.43 11.69
N GLU A 165 3.77 11.28 12.82
CA GLU A 165 4.92 12.12 13.14
C GLU A 165 6.04 11.90 12.13
N LEU A 166 6.44 10.65 11.93
CA LEU A 166 7.45 10.30 10.94
C LEU A 166 7.00 10.67 9.51
N GLY A 167 5.71 10.45 9.19
CA GLY A 167 5.15 10.86 7.92
C GLY A 167 5.25 12.36 7.67
N ARG A 168 4.91 13.20 8.66
CA ARG A 168 5.12 14.65 8.58
C ARG A 168 6.57 15.01 8.33
N ASN A 169 7.50 14.35 9.02
CA ASN A 169 8.94 14.60 8.86
C ASN A 169 9.46 14.19 7.48
N ILE A 170 8.99 13.07 6.92
CA ILE A 170 9.41 12.58 5.59
C ILE A 170 8.85 13.46 4.46
N ILE A 171 7.62 13.95 4.63
CA ILE A 171 6.88 14.72 3.62
C ILE A 171 7.15 16.23 3.76
N GLU A 172 7.74 16.65 4.88
CA GLU A 172 8.19 18.00 5.17
C GLU A 172 7.07 19.05 5.19
N PHE A 173 5.97 18.77 5.89
CA PHE A 173 4.90 19.74 6.14
C PHE A 173 4.68 19.98 7.63
N LYS A 174 4.29 21.21 7.98
CA LYS A 174 4.10 21.68 9.35
C LYS A 174 2.65 22.03 9.65
N THR A 175 1.90 22.48 8.65
CA THR A 175 0.50 22.88 8.81
C THR A 175 -0.44 22.02 7.96
N ILE A 176 -1.73 22.02 8.33
CA ILE A 176 -2.78 21.37 7.54
C ILE A 176 -2.92 22.03 6.15
N GLU A 177 -2.70 23.34 6.07
CA GLU A 177 -2.73 24.08 4.80
C GLU A 177 -1.60 23.65 3.86
N GLU A 178 -0.37 23.54 4.37
CA GLU A 178 0.77 23.01 3.63
C GLU A 178 0.51 21.57 3.17
N PHE A 179 -0.03 20.73 4.06
CA PHE A 179 -0.42 19.36 3.74
C PHE A 179 -1.39 19.31 2.55
N TYR A 180 -2.49 20.07 2.62
CA TYR A 180 -3.47 20.15 1.53
C TYR A 180 -2.82 20.61 0.22
N LYS A 181 -2.05 21.71 0.26
CA LYS A 181 -1.38 22.24 -0.92
C LYS A 181 -0.45 21.21 -1.55
N LEU A 182 0.35 20.49 -0.75
CA LEU A 182 1.25 19.45 -1.21
C LEU A 182 0.49 18.26 -1.79
N SER A 183 -0.56 17.79 -1.12
CA SER A 183 -1.30 16.58 -1.52
C SER A 183 -2.09 16.74 -2.81
N TYR A 184 -2.51 17.96 -3.15
CA TYR A 184 -3.20 18.26 -4.41
C TYR A 184 -2.26 18.65 -5.56
N GLN A 185 -0.93 18.62 -5.35
CA GLN A 185 0.01 18.87 -6.44
C GLN A 185 -0.12 17.82 -7.54
N ASN A 186 -0.12 18.28 -8.79
CA ASN A 186 -0.11 17.40 -9.94
C ASN A 186 1.17 16.58 -9.98
N ILE A 187 1.01 15.26 -10.03
CA ILE A 187 2.10 14.34 -10.27
C ILE A 187 2.34 14.29 -11.77
N ASP A 188 3.57 14.59 -12.17
CA ASP A 188 4.03 14.45 -13.55
C ASP A 188 3.63 13.06 -14.13
N PRO A 189 2.93 13.01 -15.28
CA PRO A 189 2.46 11.76 -15.88
C PRO A 189 3.57 10.74 -16.17
N GLU A 190 4.76 11.20 -16.58
CA GLU A 190 5.92 10.34 -16.83
C GLU A 190 6.46 9.77 -15.52
N LYS A 191 6.56 10.58 -14.46
CA LYS A 191 6.91 10.07 -13.12
C LYS A 191 5.88 9.04 -12.64
N ARG A 192 4.59 9.31 -12.84
CA ARG A 192 3.51 8.40 -12.45
C ARG A 192 3.64 7.05 -13.14
N LYS A 193 3.87 7.06 -14.45
CA LYS A 193 4.05 5.84 -15.25
C LYS A 193 5.32 5.08 -14.85
N LYS A 194 6.46 5.77 -14.73
CA LYS A 194 7.75 5.17 -14.38
C LYS A 194 7.74 4.51 -13.00
N ILE A 195 7.07 5.14 -12.02
CA ILE A 195 7.09 4.67 -10.63
C ILE A 195 5.93 3.71 -10.35
N PHE A 196 4.74 3.90 -10.91
CA PHE A 196 3.53 3.17 -10.46
C PHE A 196 2.85 2.30 -11.52
N GLN A 197 3.30 2.34 -12.78
CA GLN A 197 2.90 1.40 -13.83
C GLN A 197 4.04 0.43 -14.15
#